data_AF-A0A7Y7I8W8-F1
#
_entry.id   AF-A0A7Y7I8W8-F1
#
_cell.length_a   1.000
_cell.length_b   1.000
_cell.length_c   1.000
_cell.angle_alpha   90.00
_cell.angle_beta   90.00
_cell.angle_gamma   90.00
#
_symmetry.space_group_name_H-M   'P 1'
#
loop_
_entity.id
_entity.type
_entity.pdbx_description
1 polymer ?
#
loop_
_entity_poly.entity_id
_entity_poly.type
_entity_poly.pdbx_seq_one_letter_code
_entity_poly.pdbx_strand_id
1 'polypeptide(L)'
;MADEVSQRADRLLSLWSELSMLHVALGGACACGTGGISLRLDDFELDIVGYLEDNGLRSGIAEVVDFFSDLQKAGMPPQPLRQILEDARNDQLSAAVAEWLLPKLEKTLRSFAELHGPRARD
;
A
#
# COMPACT_ATOMS: atom_id res chain seq x y z
N MET A 1 -15.63 -5.78 -13.70
CA MET A 1 -15.65 -5.49 -12.25
C MET A 1 -14.60 -6.33 -11.52
N ALA A 2 -14.85 -7.61 -11.18
CA ALA A 2 -13.86 -8.44 -10.45
C ALA A 2 -12.52 -8.62 -11.19
N ASP A 3 -12.55 -8.85 -12.51
CA ASP A 3 -11.33 -8.92 -13.33
C ASP A 3 -10.53 -7.61 -13.36
N GLU A 4 -11.21 -6.46 -13.30
CA GLU A 4 -10.55 -5.14 -13.34
C GLU A 4 -9.89 -4.80 -12.01
N VAL A 5 -10.56 -5.13 -10.90
CA VAL A 5 -10.03 -5.06 -9.53
C VAL A 5 -8.79 -5.94 -9.42
N SER A 6 -8.87 -7.19 -9.88
CA SER A 6 -7.77 -8.15 -9.82
C SER A 6 -6.55 -7.70 -10.62
N GLN A 7 -6.76 -7.25 -11.87
CA GLN A 7 -5.69 -6.71 -12.71
C GLN A 7 -5.07 -5.44 -12.13
N ARG A 8 -5.87 -4.58 -11.49
CA ARG A 8 -5.36 -3.36 -10.85
C ARG A 8 -4.54 -3.69 -9.61
N ALA A 9 -5.03 -4.58 -8.76
CA ALA A 9 -4.31 -5.05 -7.59
C ALA A 9 -2.97 -5.70 -7.98
N ASP A 10 -2.94 -6.52 -9.04
CA ASP A 10 -1.72 -7.15 -9.54
C ASP A 10 -0.67 -6.13 -10.03
N ARG A 11 -1.09 -5.08 -10.75
CA ARG A 11 -0.20 -3.97 -11.13
C ARG A 11 0.35 -3.23 -9.92
N LEU A 12 -0.47 -2.96 -8.91
CA LEU A 12 -0.05 -2.28 -7.69
C LEU A 12 0.90 -3.15 -6.85
N LEU A 13 0.65 -4.46 -6.78
CA LEU A 13 1.52 -5.41 -6.11
C LEU A 13 2.89 -5.52 -6.80
N SER A 14 2.91 -5.51 -8.14
CA SER A 14 4.14 -5.48 -8.93
C SER A 14 4.93 -4.19 -8.67
N LEU A 15 4.26 -3.03 -8.73
CA LEU A 15 4.87 -1.73 -8.43
C LEU A 15 5.43 -1.70 -6.99
N TRP A 16 4.66 -2.17 -6.02
CA TRP A 16 5.11 -2.25 -4.63
C TRP A 16 6.34 -3.16 -4.48
N SER A 17 6.34 -4.31 -5.16
CA SER A 17 7.48 -5.24 -5.13
C SER A 17 8.74 -4.62 -5.72
N GLU A 18 8.62 -3.88 -6.83
CA GLU A 18 9.75 -3.16 -7.45
C GLU A 18 10.31 -2.06 -6.53
N LEU A 19 9.43 -1.24 -5.95
CA LEU A 19 9.82 -0.18 -5.01
C LEU A 19 10.49 -0.75 -3.75
N SER A 20 9.94 -1.85 -3.23
CA SER A 20 10.48 -2.57 -2.08
C SER A 20 11.89 -3.10 -2.37
N MET A 21 12.11 -3.67 -3.55
CA MET A 21 13.42 -4.17 -3.98
C MET A 21 14.45 -3.04 -4.16
N LEU A 22 14.05 -1.89 -4.71
CA LEU A 22 14.94 -0.72 -4.84
C LEU A 22 15.41 -0.21 -3.47
N HIS A 23 14.54 -0.21 -2.47
CA HIS A 23 14.87 0.22 -1.11
C HIS A 23 15.86 -0.75 -0.41
N VAL A 24 15.70 -2.06 -0.64
CA VAL A 24 16.61 -3.10 -0.12
C VAL A 24 17.96 -3.08 -0.85
N ALA A 25 17.99 -2.86 -2.16
CA ALA A 25 19.23 -2.78 -2.94
C ALA A 25 20.05 -1.51 -2.63
N LEU A 26 19.40 -0.43 -2.21
CA LEU A 26 20.03 0.78 -1.66
C LEU A 26 20.41 0.64 -0.17
N GLY A 27 20.42 -0.59 0.37
CA GLY A 27 20.54 -1.04 1.76
C GLY A 27 21.64 -0.45 2.64
N GLY A 28 21.59 0.86 2.87
CA GLY A 28 22.50 1.64 3.70
C GLY A 28 22.79 3.06 3.19
N ALA A 29 22.29 3.45 2.01
CA ALA A 29 22.61 4.73 1.37
C ALA A 29 21.39 5.57 0.90
N CYS A 30 20.15 5.08 0.97
CA CYS A 30 18.96 5.96 0.84
C CYS A 30 18.81 6.75 2.16
N ALA A 31 19.64 7.77 2.35
CA ALA A 31 19.40 8.82 3.32
C ALA A 31 18.25 9.70 2.79
N CYS A 32 17.07 9.13 2.76
CA CYS A 32 15.87 9.76 2.21
C CYS A 32 15.16 10.65 3.26
N GLY A 33 15.89 11.01 4.32
CA GLY A 33 15.58 12.11 5.22
C GLY A 33 16.81 13.01 5.42
N THR A 34 16.64 14.31 5.20
CA THR A 34 17.42 15.36 5.86
C THR A 34 17.30 15.14 7.38
N GLY A 35 18.14 14.27 7.96
CA GLY A 35 18.06 13.91 9.39
C GLY A 35 18.43 12.48 9.81
N GLY A 36 18.97 11.62 8.94
CA GLY A 36 19.56 10.34 9.39
C GLY A 36 18.57 9.25 9.82
N ILE A 37 17.31 9.36 9.44
CA ILE A 37 16.30 8.33 9.70
C ILE A 37 16.36 7.30 8.56
N SER A 38 16.88 6.11 8.86
CA SER A 38 16.81 4.95 7.97
C SER A 38 15.42 4.30 8.11
N LEU A 39 14.44 4.77 7.35
CA LEU A 39 13.11 4.14 7.29
C LEU A 39 13.23 2.72 6.72
N ARG A 40 12.80 1.71 7.48
CA ARG A 40 12.71 0.33 7.01
C ARG A 40 11.44 0.17 6.17
N LEU A 41 11.46 -0.80 5.26
CA LEU A 41 10.31 -1.10 4.42
C LEU A 41 9.06 -1.43 5.25
N ASP A 42 9.22 -2.19 6.33
CA ASP A 42 8.15 -2.53 7.27
C ASP A 42 7.50 -1.29 7.92
N ASP A 43 8.30 -0.28 8.30
CA ASP A 43 7.77 0.97 8.86
C ASP A 43 6.93 1.71 7.81
N PHE A 44 7.34 1.66 6.54
CA PHE A 44 6.60 2.33 5.46
C PHE A 44 5.31 1.61 5.08
N GLU A 45 5.27 0.27 5.12
CA GLU A 45 4.00 -0.46 4.97
C GLU A 45 3.01 -0.06 6.06
N LEU A 46 3.48 0.03 7.31
CA LEU A 46 2.66 0.44 8.45
C LEU A 46 2.16 1.89 8.31
N ASP A 47 2.99 2.80 7.81
CA ASP A 47 2.59 4.19 7.56
C ASP A 47 1.49 4.29 6.49
N ILE A 48 1.64 3.57 5.37
CA ILE A 48 0.62 3.54 4.31
C ILE A 48 -0.69 2.96 4.85
N VAL A 49 -0.62 1.81 5.53
CA VAL A 49 -1.81 1.13 6.01
C VAL A 49 -2.46 1.92 7.15
N GLY A 50 -1.68 2.53 8.05
CA GLY A 50 -2.19 3.43 9.08
C GLY A 50 -2.90 4.65 8.51
N TYR A 51 -2.36 5.24 7.43
CA TYR A 51 -3.04 6.30 6.69
C TYR A 51 -4.38 5.83 6.10
N LEU A 52 -4.41 4.65 5.48
CA LEU A 52 -5.64 4.11 4.90
C LEU A 52 -6.67 3.78 5.96
N GLU A 53 -6.24 3.19 7.08
CA GLU A 53 -7.10 2.86 8.21
C GLU A 53 -7.78 4.10 8.79
N ASP A 54 -7.01 5.13 9.10
CA ASP A 54 -7.50 6.39 9.66
C ASP A 54 -8.51 7.09 8.73
N ASN A 55 -8.31 7.01 7.42
CA ASN A 55 -9.26 7.50 6.41
C ASN A 55 -10.46 6.57 6.23
N GLY A 56 -10.26 5.26 6.32
CA GLY A 56 -11.27 4.23 6.10
C GLY A 56 -12.32 4.23 7.20
N LEU A 57 -11.89 4.33 8.46
CA LEU A 57 -12.75 4.44 9.63
C LEU A 57 -13.62 5.71 9.62
N ARG A 58 -13.19 6.76 8.91
CA ARG A 58 -13.95 8.02 8.75
C ARG A 58 -14.62 8.17 7.38
N SER A 59 -14.59 7.13 6.54
CA SER A 59 -15.11 7.19 5.16
C SER A 59 -16.63 7.33 5.09
N GLY A 60 -17.35 6.90 6.13
CA GLY A 60 -18.81 6.81 6.13
C GLY A 60 -19.36 5.63 5.31
N ILE A 61 -18.50 4.78 4.74
CA ILE A 61 -18.87 3.58 4.00
C ILE A 61 -18.78 2.39 4.95
N ALA A 62 -19.93 1.80 5.31
CA ALA A 62 -20.01 0.75 6.33
C ALA A 62 -19.03 -0.40 6.08
N GLU A 63 -18.96 -0.92 4.85
CA GLU A 63 -18.09 -2.05 4.50
C GLU A 63 -16.59 -1.71 4.64
N VAL A 64 -16.21 -0.45 4.38
CA VAL A 64 -14.83 0.02 4.55
C VAL A 64 -14.50 0.17 6.04
N VAL A 65 -15.43 0.74 6.81
CA VAL A 65 -15.28 0.89 8.27
C VAL A 65 -15.16 -0.48 8.94
N ASP A 66 -16.01 -1.43 8.55
CA ASP A 66 -16.00 -2.81 9.09
C ASP A 66 -14.69 -3.52 8.73
N PHE A 67 -14.24 -3.41 7.47
CA PHE A 67 -12.97 -3.98 7.03
C PHE A 67 -11.79 -3.52 7.88
N PHE A 68 -11.62 -2.20 8.08
CA PHE A 68 -10.53 -1.66 8.89
C PHE A 68 -10.71 -1.93 10.38
N SER A 69 -11.95 -1.98 10.88
CA SER A 69 -12.23 -2.36 12.27
C SER A 69 -11.84 -3.82 12.54
N ASP A 70 -12.06 -4.71 11.58
CA ASP A 70 -11.69 -6.12 11.70
C ASP A 70 -10.17 -6.32 11.56
N LEU A 71 -9.52 -5.55 10.67
CA LEU A 71 -8.06 -5.50 10.57
C LEU A 71 -7.42 -5.08 11.92
N GLN A 72 -7.96 -4.06 12.59
CA GLN A 72 -7.50 -3.63 13.90
C GLN A 72 -7.63 -4.73 14.97
N LYS A 73 -8.76 -5.45 14.99
CA LYS A 73 -9.00 -6.53 15.96
C LYS A 73 -8.08 -7.73 15.73
N ALA A 74 -7.80 -8.05 14.46
CA ALA A 74 -6.89 -9.13 14.09
C ALA A 74 -5.42 -8.79 14.39
N GLY A 75 -5.09 -7.49 14.42
CA GLY A 75 -3.73 -6.98 14.53
C GLY A 75 -3.03 -6.93 13.17
N MET A 76 -2.10 -5.97 13.02
CA MET A 76 -1.38 -5.80 11.75
C MET A 76 -0.45 -7.00 11.49
N PRO A 77 -0.58 -7.67 10.34
CA PRO A 77 0.41 -8.67 9.91
C PRO A 77 1.75 -8.00 9.58
N PRO A 78 2.84 -8.77 9.42
CA PRO A 78 4.17 -8.22 9.11
C PRO A 78 4.24 -7.42 7.80
N GLN A 79 3.45 -7.78 6.79
CA GLN A 79 3.40 -7.09 5.48
C GLN A 79 1.93 -6.76 5.14
N PRO A 80 1.34 -5.80 5.85
CA PRO A 80 -0.10 -5.54 5.78
C PRO A 80 -0.51 -4.98 4.41
N LEU A 81 0.33 -4.16 3.79
CA LEU A 81 0.03 -3.61 2.48
C LEU A 81 0.05 -4.70 1.42
N ARG A 82 1.06 -5.57 1.48
CA ARG A 82 1.17 -6.71 0.57
C ARG A 82 -0.04 -7.64 0.69
N GLN A 83 -0.42 -8.00 1.91
CA GLN A 83 -1.56 -8.88 2.15
C GLN A 83 -2.86 -8.30 1.58
N ILE A 84 -3.12 -7.01 1.82
CA ILE A 84 -4.31 -6.33 1.30
C ILE A 84 -4.34 -6.37 -0.25
N LEU A 85 -3.21 -6.18 -0.92
CA LEU A 85 -3.12 -6.25 -2.38
C LEU A 85 -3.30 -7.68 -2.91
N GLU A 86 -2.79 -8.69 -2.20
CA GLU A 86 -3.01 -10.10 -2.53
C GLU A 86 -4.48 -10.49 -2.36
N ASP A 87 -5.13 -10.05 -1.28
CA ASP A 87 -6.56 -10.26 -1.04
C ASP A 87 -7.40 -9.59 -2.12
N ALA A 88 -7.04 -8.36 -2.52
CA ALA A 88 -7.70 -7.66 -3.63
C ALA A 88 -7.54 -8.39 -4.97
N ARG A 89 -6.35 -8.95 -5.24
CA ARG A 89 -6.07 -9.72 -6.45
C ARG A 89 -6.84 -11.03 -6.50
N ASN A 90 -7.06 -11.66 -5.34
CA ASN A 90 -7.75 -12.94 -5.21
C ASN A 90 -9.27 -12.79 -5.05
N ASP A 91 -9.82 -11.59 -5.28
CA ASP A 91 -11.26 -11.28 -5.10
C ASP A 91 -11.78 -11.55 -3.67
N GLN A 92 -10.91 -11.37 -2.67
CA GLN A 92 -11.22 -11.57 -1.25
C GLN A 92 -11.66 -10.27 -0.54
N LEU A 93 -11.65 -9.14 -1.24
CA LEU A 93 -12.20 -7.88 -0.74
C LEU A 93 -13.60 -7.65 -1.30
N SER A 94 -14.48 -7.03 -0.51
CA SER A 94 -15.77 -6.59 -1.03
C SER A 94 -15.58 -5.51 -2.11
N ALA A 95 -16.53 -5.41 -3.03
CA ALA A 95 -16.48 -4.44 -4.12
C ALA A 95 -16.32 -3.00 -3.60
N ALA A 96 -17.06 -2.62 -2.56
CA ALA A 96 -16.97 -1.30 -1.95
C ALA A 96 -15.59 -1.01 -1.33
N VAL A 97 -14.98 -2.01 -0.68
CA VAL A 97 -13.62 -1.89 -0.14
C VAL A 97 -12.62 -1.72 -1.27
N ALA A 98 -12.69 -2.55 -2.31
CA ALA A 98 -11.79 -2.46 -3.46
C ALA A 98 -11.91 -1.11 -4.21
N GLU A 99 -13.13 -0.65 -4.46
CA GLU A 99 -13.42 0.63 -5.12
C GLU A 99 -12.91 1.84 -4.33
N TRP A 100 -12.96 1.77 -2.99
CA TRP A 100 -12.45 2.83 -2.13
C TRP A 100 -10.92 2.79 -1.98
N LEU A 101 -10.36 1.60 -1.81
CA LEU A 101 -8.97 1.37 -1.43
C LEU A 101 -8.00 1.49 -2.62
N LEU A 102 -8.26 0.78 -3.72
CA LEU A 102 -7.34 0.70 -4.85
C LEU A 102 -6.95 2.06 -5.46
N PRO A 103 -7.86 3.03 -5.67
CA PRO A 103 -7.44 4.34 -6.20
C PRO A 103 -6.56 5.14 -5.23
N LYS A 104 -6.74 4.98 -3.91
CA LYS A 104 -5.90 5.65 -2.90
C LYS A 104 -4.51 5.04 -2.85
N LEU A 105 -4.45 3.71 -2.89
CA LEU A 105 -3.19 2.98 -2.97
C LEU A 105 -2.42 3.33 -4.24
N GLU A 106 -3.07 3.35 -5.39
CA GLU A 106 -2.43 3.74 -6.65
C GLU A 106 -1.82 5.14 -6.58
N LYS A 107 -2.58 6.12 -6.06
CA LYS A 107 -2.07 7.49 -5.90
C LYS A 107 -0.86 7.53 -4.96
N THR A 108 -0.92 6.81 -3.84
CA THR A 108 0.14 6.79 -2.84
C THR A 108 1.42 6.16 -3.40
N LEU A 109 1.29 4.97 -4.00
CA LEU A 109 2.41 4.24 -4.58
C LEU A 109 3.01 4.98 -5.79
N ARG A 110 2.18 5.60 -6.64
CA ARG A 110 2.68 6.41 -7.77
C ARG A 110 3.43 7.65 -7.29
N SER A 111 2.88 8.37 -6.32
CA SER A 111 3.57 9.53 -5.73
C SER A 111 4.91 9.13 -5.12
N PHE A 112 4.99 7.96 -4.49
CA PHE A 112 6.24 7.45 -3.96
C PHE A 112 7.22 7.07 -5.08
N ALA A 113 6.75 6.38 -6.12
CA ALA A 113 7.56 6.02 -7.28
C ALA A 113 8.09 7.26 -8.04
N GLU A 114 7.36 8.37 -8.07
CA GLU A 114 7.86 9.62 -8.66
C GLU A 114 8.99 10.26 -7.85
N LEU A 115 8.95 10.12 -6.53
CA LEU A 115 9.97 10.67 -5.62
C LEU A 115 11.21 9.77 -5.50
N HIS A 116 11.05 8.45 -5.64
CA HIS A 116 12.09 7.46 -5.35
C HIS A 116 12.41 6.49 -6.49
N GLY A 117 11.60 6.49 -7.54
CA GLY A 117 11.87 5.69 -8.74
C GLY A 117 13.11 6.19 -9.46
N PRO A 118 13.71 5.36 -10.33
CA PRO A 118 14.81 5.81 -11.17
C PRO A 118 14.32 7.03 -11.96
N ARG A 119 14.94 8.20 -11.75
CA ARG A 119 14.72 9.37 -12.61
C ARG A 119 14.87 8.85 -14.03
N ALA A 120 13.79 8.91 -14.81
CA ALA A 120 13.80 8.52 -16.20
C ALA A 120 15.05 9.14 -16.81
N ARG A 121 15.99 8.30 -17.23
CA ARG A 121 17.13 8.74 -18.02
C ARG A 121 16.51 9.13 -19.35
N ASP A 122 16.56 10.43 -19.63
CA ASP A 122 16.24 11.05 -20.92
C ASP A 122 16.91 10.28 -22.07
#